data_AF-A0A925WUV1-F1
#
_entry.id   AF-A0A925WUV1-F1
#
_cell.length_a   1.000
_cell.length_b   1.000
_cell.length_c   1.000
_cell.angle_alpha   90.00
_cell.angle_beta   90.00
_cell.angle_gamma   90.00
#
_symmetry.space_group_name_H-M   'P 1'
#
loop_
_entity.id
_entity.type
_entity.pdbx_description
1 polymer ?
#
loop_
_entity_poly.entity_id
_entity_poly.type
_entity_poly.pdbx_seq_one_letter_code
_entity_poly.pdbx_strand_id
1 'polypeptide(L)' 'VAYVRPSRKIAEVDVASVKKKLKDKGFARAVSRDDILQGAAELGIEQDLHIAHVLADLQASANRLELQV' A
#
# COMPACT_ATOMS: atom_id res chain seq x y z
N VAL A 1 11.05 -8.38 -7.35
CA VAL A 1 10.70 -7.21 -6.51
C VAL A 1 9.62 -6.40 -7.22
N ALA A 2 8.46 -6.17 -6.59
CA ALA A 2 7.35 -5.46 -7.20
C ALA A 2 7.19 -4.09 -6.53
N TYR A 3 7.50 -3.01 -7.26
CA TYR A 3 7.45 -1.64 -6.74
C TYR A 3 6.18 -0.92 -7.19
N VAL A 4 5.63 -0.07 -6.32
CA VAL A 4 4.44 0.75 -6.62
C VAL A 4 4.80 1.94 -7.51
N ARG A 5 5.98 2.54 -7.31
CA ARG A 5 6.54 3.63 -8.12
C ARG A 5 8.00 3.32 -8.52
N PRO A 6 8.48 3.79 -9.69
CA PRO A 6 9.86 3.61 -10.11
C PRO A 6 10.86 4.39 -9.23
N SER A 7 10.43 5.49 -8.62
CA SER A 7 11.23 6.31 -7.70
C SER A 7 11.56 5.63 -6.38
N ARG A 8 10.86 4.53 -6.04
CA ARG A 8 11.02 3.75 -4.78
C ARG A 8 10.73 4.53 -3.49
N LYS A 9 10.31 5.80 -3.60
CA LYS A 9 9.95 6.64 -2.46
C LYS A 9 8.50 6.40 -2.05
N ILE A 10 8.30 5.96 -0.80
CA ILE A 10 6.94 5.76 -0.27
C ILE A 10 6.18 7.07 -0.08
N ALA A 11 6.90 8.19 0.10
CA ALA A 11 6.33 9.53 0.18
C ALA A 11 5.58 9.96 -1.10
N GLU A 12 5.90 9.36 -2.26
CA GLU A 12 5.28 9.67 -3.55
C GLU A 12 4.18 8.66 -3.94
N VAL A 13 3.88 7.71 -3.05
CA VAL A 13 2.83 6.71 -3.26
C VAL A 13 1.49 7.28 -2.82
N ASP A 14 0.48 7.13 -3.66
CA ASP A 14 -0.91 7.50 -3.41
C ASP A 14 -1.82 6.27 -3.48
N VAL A 15 -3.00 6.38 -2.85
CA VAL A 15 -3.99 5.28 -2.76
C VAL A 15 -4.43 4.80 -4.15
N ALA A 16 -4.61 5.70 -5.13
CA ALA A 16 -5.05 5.32 -6.46
C ALA A 16 -4.00 4.48 -7.19
N SER A 17 -2.72 4.81 -7.03
CA SER A 17 -1.59 4.01 -7.53
C SER A 17 -1.53 2.63 -6.89
N VAL A 18 -1.76 2.52 -5.58
CA VAL A 18 -1.82 1.22 -4.88
C VAL A 18 -2.99 0.39 -5.41
N LYS A 19 -4.20 0.97 -5.52
CA LYS A 19 -5.37 0.28 -6.08
C LYS A 19 -5.14 -0.20 -7.51
N LYS A 20 -4.52 0.63 -8.35
CA LYS A 20 -4.16 0.24 -9.72
C LYS A 20 -3.15 -0.90 -9.72
N LYS A 21 -2.17 -0.86 -8.82
CA LYS A 21 -1.13 -1.88 -8.70
C LYS A 21 -1.66 -3.20 -8.14
N LEU A 22 -2.62 -3.17 -7.21
CA LEU A 22 -3.29 -4.37 -6.73
C LEU A 22 -3.92 -5.15 -7.87
N LYS A 23 -4.43 -4.47 -8.92
CA LYS A 23 -5.01 -5.11 -10.13
C LYS A 23 -3.97 -5.79 -11.03
N ASP A 24 -2.68 -5.43 -10.92
CA ASP A 24 -1.60 -6.01 -11.69
C ASP A 24 -1.30 -7.46 -11.25
N LYS A 25 -1.23 -8.39 -12.20
CA LYS A 25 -1.02 -9.81 -11.91
C LYS A 25 0.36 -10.10 -11.30
N GLY A 26 1.38 -9.31 -11.63
CA GLY A 26 2.73 -9.47 -11.09
C GLY A 26 2.81 -9.02 -9.64
N PHE A 27 2.16 -7.90 -9.31
CA PHE A 27 2.07 -7.41 -7.93
C PHE A 27 1.17 -8.28 -7.05
N ALA A 28 0.01 -8.71 -7.56
CA ALA A 28 -0.93 -9.57 -6.83
C ALA A 28 -0.37 -10.98 -6.52
N ARG A 29 0.71 -11.40 -7.18
CA ARG A 29 1.43 -12.64 -6.82
C ARG A 29 2.25 -12.50 -5.54
N ALA A 30 2.67 -11.29 -5.21
CA ALA A 30 3.47 -11.00 -4.01
C ALA A 30 2.60 -10.47 -2.85
N VAL A 31 1.37 -10.05 -3.14
CA VAL A 31 0.43 -9.47 -2.18
C VAL A 31 -0.96 -10.04 -2.42
N SER A 32 -1.50 -10.77 -1.45
CA SER A 32 -2.86 -11.35 -1.50
C SER A 32 -3.92 -10.25 -1.42
N ARG A 33 -4.87 -10.25 -2.35
CA ARG A 33 -6.01 -9.30 -2.34
C ARG A 33 -7.05 -9.69 -1.31
N ASP A 34 -7.26 -10.98 -1.13
CA ASP A 34 -8.19 -11.53 -0.15
C ASP A 34 -7.78 -11.09 1.26
N ASP A 35 -6.48 -11.15 1.59
CA ASP A 35 -5.97 -10.73 2.90
C ASP A 35 -6.25 -9.23 3.15
N ILE A 36 -6.13 -8.39 2.12
CA ILE A 36 -6.42 -6.95 2.23
C ILE A 36 -7.92 -6.71 2.44
N LEU A 37 -8.78 -7.46 1.74
CA LEU A 37 -10.23 -7.36 1.90
C LEU A 37 -10.68 -7.86 3.27
N GLN A 38 -10.15 -8.99 3.70
CA GLN A 38 -10.43 -9.58 5.01
C GLN A 38 -9.95 -8.66 6.13
N GLY A 39 -8.73 -8.13 6.06
CA GLY A 39 -8.22 -7.18 7.06
C GLY A 39 -9.07 -5.91 7.16
N ALA A 40 -9.54 -5.37 6.03
CA ALA A 40 -10.47 -4.25 6.04
C ALA A 40 -11.82 -4.62 6.69
N ALA A 41 -12.36 -5.81 6.37
CA ALA A 41 -13.61 -6.31 6.94
C ALA A 41 -13.52 -6.59 8.44
N GLU A 42 -12.41 -7.17 8.92
CA GLU A 42 -12.15 -7.44 10.34
C GLU A 42 -12.08 -6.15 11.17
N LEU A 43 -11.56 -5.08 10.57
CA LEU A 43 -11.52 -3.75 11.16
C LEU A 43 -12.84 -2.98 10.99
N GLY A 44 -13.81 -3.51 10.24
CA GLY A 44 -15.09 -2.86 9.96
C GLY A 44 -14.99 -1.57 9.14
N ILE A 45 -13.92 -1.42 8.35
CA ILE A 45 -13.67 -0.22 7.53
C ILE A 45 -13.67 -0.55 6.04
N GLU A 46 -13.89 0.46 5.20
CA GLU A 46 -13.74 0.29 3.75
C GLU A 46 -12.28 -0.01 3.36
N GLN A 47 -12.11 -0.82 2.32
CA GLN A 47 -10.81 -1.18 1.79
C GLN A 47 -9.96 0.04 1.42
N ASP A 48 -10.57 1.06 0.81
CA ASP A 48 -9.88 2.29 0.43
C ASP A 48 -9.34 3.04 1.67
N LEU A 49 -10.13 3.07 2.74
CA LEU A 49 -9.74 3.69 3.99
C LEU A 49 -8.62 2.89 4.68
N HIS A 50 -8.71 1.56 4.65
CA HIS A 50 -7.68 0.68 5.16
C HIS A 50 -6.34 0.90 4.44
N ILE A 51 -6.36 0.96 3.11
CA ILE A 51 -5.16 1.24 2.29
C ILE A 51 -4.60 2.63 2.64
N ALA A 52 -5.47 3.64 2.80
CA ALA A 52 -5.04 5.00 3.15
C ALA A 52 -4.35 5.07 4.53
N HIS A 53 -4.91 4.41 5.55
CA HIS A 53 -4.33 4.37 6.90
C HIS A 53 -2.95 3.71 6.89
N VAL A 54 -2.85 2.51 6.32
CA VAL A 54 -1.57 1.78 6.24
C VAL A 54 -0.53 2.58 5.45
N LEU A 55 -0.94 3.23 4.35
CA LEU A 55 -0.04 4.07 3.57
C LEU A 55 0.47 5.27 4.38
N ALA A 56 -0.40 5.96 5.12
CA ALA A 56 -0.03 7.09 5.96
C ALA A 56 0.96 6.66 7.07
N ASP A 57 0.71 5.53 7.73
CA ASP A 57 1.59 4.99 8.76
C ASP A 57 2.96 4.60 8.20
N LEU A 58 2.99 4.00 7.00
CA LEU A 58 4.24 3.66 6.32
C LEU A 58 5.02 4.92 5.90
N GLN A 59 4.34 5.97 5.45
CA GLN A 59 4.97 7.26 5.11
C GLN A 59 5.53 7.95 6.36
N ALA A 60 4.77 7.97 7.46
CA ALA A 60 5.22 8.52 8.73
C ALA A 60 6.42 7.73 9.30
N SER A 61 6.38 6.41 9.20
CA SER A 61 7.48 5.53 9.64
C SER A 61 8.72 5.70 8.77
N ALA A 62 8.58 5.85 7.45
CA ALA A 62 9.69 6.10 6.55
C ALA A 62 10.38 7.44 6.80
N ASN A 63 9.62 8.48 7.17
CA ASN A 63 10.17 9.74 7.64
C ASN A 63 10.97 9.56 8.94
N ARG A 64 10.49 8.73 9.87
CA ARG A 64 11.20 8.41 11.12
C ARG A 64 12.46 7.58 10.91
N LEU A 65 12.47 6.71 9.89
CA LEU A 65 13.56 5.79 9.58
C LEU A 65 14.54 6.30 8.51
N GLU A 66 14.42 7.58 8.10
CA GLU A 66 15.25 8.21 7.06
C GLU A 66 15.31 7.45 5.72
N LEU A 67 14.26 6.69 5.38
CA LEU A 67 14.19 5.90 4.13
C LEU A 67 13.93 6.78 2.89
N GLN A 68 14.41 8.02 2.89
CA GLN A 68 14.34 8.97 1.79
C GLN A 68 15.52 8.76 0.83
N VAL A 69 15.66 7.55 0.26
CA VAL A 69 16.75 7.24 -0.69
C VAL A 69 16.24 6.50 -1.92
#